data_AF-M5BRC8-F1
#
_entry.id   AF-M5BRC8-F1
#
_cell.length_a   1.000
_cell.length_b   1.000
_cell.length_c   1.000
_cell.angle_alpha   90.00
_cell.angle_beta   90.00
_cell.angle_gamma   90.00
#
_symmetry.space_group_name_H-M   'P 1'
#
loop_
_entity.id
_entity.type
_entity.pdbx_description
1 polymer ?
#
loop_
_entity_poly.entity_id
_entity_poly.type
_entity_poly.pdbx_seq_one_letter_code
_entity_poly.pdbx_strand_id
1 'polypeptide(L)'
;MASYTPFITENIYQGLRGFIPKSADIEDDRSIHFVPFPDVKEEYFDSVIERQVKRMQSVIELTRTLRERHSRALKVRIYLPKS
;
A
#
# COMPACT_ATOMS: atom_id res chain seq x y z
N MET A 1 7.98 8.23 7.48
CA MET A 1 9.24 7.70 6.89
C MET A 1 10.29 8.78 6.71
N ALA A 2 9.92 10.01 6.33
CA ALA A 2 10.89 11.08 6.07
C ALA A 2 11.85 11.39 7.24
N SER A 3 11.43 11.17 8.48
CA SER A 3 12.28 11.30 9.68
C SER A 3 13.34 10.21 9.84
N TYR A 4 13.13 9.02 9.26
CA TYR A 4 14.01 7.85 9.44
C TYR A 4 14.85 7.57 8.20
N THR A 5 14.35 7.85 7.00
CA THR A 5 15.03 7.58 5.71
C THR A 5 15.00 8.80 4.77
N PRO A 6 15.54 9.96 5.20
CA PRO A 6 15.27 11.27 4.58
C PRO A 6 15.59 11.32 3.08
N PHE A 7 16.76 10.85 2.68
CA PHE A 7 17.21 10.93 1.28
C PHE A 7 16.36 10.07 0.33
N ILE A 8 15.97 8.86 0.76
CA ILE A 8 15.15 7.96 -0.07
C ILE A 8 13.74 8.54 -0.21
N THR A 9 13.16 9.00 0.89
CA THR A 9 11.81 9.59 0.88
C THR A 9 11.74 10.87 0.07
N GLU A 10 12.79 11.71 0.13
CA GLU A 10 12.90 12.92 -0.69
C GLU A 10 12.94 12.57 -2.18
N ASN A 11 13.76 11.59 -2.57
CA ASN A 11 13.83 11.15 -3.97
C ASN A 11 12.48 10.66 -4.51
N ILE A 12 11.76 9.84 -3.73
CA ILE A 12 10.42 9.36 -4.09
C ILE A 12 9.43 10.51 -4.17
N TYR A 13 9.46 11.43 -3.20
CA TYR A 13 8.57 12.59 -3.18
C TYR A 13 8.76 13.48 -4.41
N GLN A 14 10.00 13.79 -4.79
CA GLN A 14 10.27 14.58 -6.00
C GLN A 14 9.73 13.92 -7.27
N GLY A 15 9.77 12.59 -7.37
CA GLY A 15 9.19 11.86 -8.50
C GLY A 15 7.66 11.89 -8.55
N LEU A 16 7.00 11.98 -7.39
CA LEU A 16 5.53 11.95 -7.28
C LEU A 16 4.91 13.34 -7.23
N ARG A 17 5.63 14.38 -6.81
CA ARG A 17 5.06 15.72 -6.53
C ARG A 17 4.24 16.30 -7.68
N GLY A 18 4.61 16.01 -8.93
CA GLY A 18 3.90 16.51 -10.11
C GLY A 18 2.50 15.89 -10.31
N PHE A 19 2.22 14.77 -9.67
CA PHE A 19 0.93 14.08 -9.72
C PHE A 19 0.08 14.30 -8.45
N ILE A 20 0.64 14.98 -7.45
CA ILE A 20 -0.07 15.29 -6.21
C ILE A 20 -0.82 16.60 -6.44
N PRO A 21 -2.14 16.66 -6.18
CA PRO A 21 -2.88 17.91 -6.29
C PRO A 21 -2.32 18.93 -5.30
N LYS A 22 -2.05 20.14 -5.78
CA LYS A 22 -1.57 21.23 -4.94
C LYS A 22 -2.61 21.55 -3.88
N SER A 23 -2.24 21.37 -2.62
CA SER A 23 -3.08 21.75 -1.49
C SER A 23 -2.75 23.20 -1.13
N ALA A 24 -3.78 24.01 -0.85
CA ALA A 24 -3.59 25.41 -0.45
C ALA A 24 -2.83 25.53 0.89
N ASP A 25 -2.83 24.47 1.69
CA ASP A 25 -2.26 24.42 3.04
C ASP A 25 -0.74 24.13 3.05
N ILE A 26 -0.12 23.92 1.89
CA ILE A 26 1.33 23.67 1.78
C ILE A 26 2.02 24.93 1.26
N GLU A 27 2.68 25.67 2.17
CA GLU A 27 3.44 26.87 1.81
C GLU A 27 4.71 26.56 1.00
N ASP A 28 5.39 25.47 1.32
CA ASP A 28 6.62 25.04 0.64
C ASP A 28 6.57 23.54 0.29
N ASP A 29 6.30 23.25 -0.98
CA ASP A 29 6.22 21.88 -1.52
C ASP A 29 7.54 21.39 -2.15
N ARG A 30 8.63 22.17 -2.03
CA ARG A 30 9.90 21.88 -2.70
C ARG A 30 10.63 20.66 -2.15
N SER A 31 10.37 20.26 -0.92
CA SER A 31 10.94 19.07 -0.28
C SER A 31 9.93 18.47 0.69
N ILE A 32 9.92 17.15 0.84
CA ILE A 32 9.02 16.47 1.79
C ILE A 32 9.26 16.89 3.24
N HIS A 33 10.45 17.43 3.53
CA HIS A 33 10.87 17.83 4.87
C HIS A 33 10.21 19.12 5.37
N PHE A 34 9.60 19.91 4.47
CA PHE A 34 8.88 21.14 4.82
C PHE A 34 7.37 20.94 4.86
N VAL A 35 6.88 19.80 4.36
CA VAL A 35 5.46 19.48 4.37
C VAL A 35 5.05 19.08 5.81
N PRO A 36 3.94 19.64 6.33
CA PRO A 36 3.45 19.25 7.65
C PRO A 36 3.09 17.77 7.71
N PHE A 37 3.12 17.20 8.91
CA PHE A 37 2.65 15.83 9.10
C PHE A 37 1.17 15.74 8.71
N PRO A 38 0.77 14.67 7.99
CA PRO A 38 -0.61 14.52 7.57
C PRO A 38 -1.51 14.24 8.78
N ASP A 39 -2.67 14.88 8.79
CA ASP A 39 -3.73 14.60 9.76
C ASP A 39 -4.54 13.36 9.37
N VAL A 40 -5.13 12.71 10.37
CA VAL A 40 -6.00 11.55 10.18
C VAL A 40 -7.33 12.02 9.59
N LYS A 41 -7.72 11.43 8.45
CA LYS A 41 -9.01 11.68 7.79
C LYS A 41 -9.96 10.52 8.04
N GLU A 42 -10.71 10.60 9.15
CA GLU A 42 -11.62 9.53 9.59
C GLU A 42 -12.74 9.23 8.57
N GLU A 43 -13.09 10.20 7.73
CA GLU A 43 -14.03 10.07 6.62
C GLU A 43 -13.66 9.00 5.58
N TYR A 44 -12.38 8.61 5.52
CA TYR A 44 -11.89 7.56 4.61
C TYR A 44 -11.92 6.15 5.22
N PHE A 45 -12.36 6.01 6.48
CA PHE A 45 -12.44 4.70 7.12
C PHE A 45 -13.71 3.96 6.69
N ASP A 46 -13.52 2.86 5.96
CA ASP A 46 -14.60 1.95 5.55
C ASP A 46 -14.31 0.52 6.03
N SER A 47 -14.97 0.15 7.14
CA SER A 47 -14.85 -1.18 7.75
C SER A 47 -15.31 -2.33 6.84
N VAL A 48 -16.17 -2.06 5.86
CA VAL A 48 -16.62 -3.07 4.88
C VAL A 48 -15.48 -3.34 3.90
N ILE A 49 -14.87 -2.30 3.35
CA ILE A 49 -13.73 -2.43 2.42
C ILE A 49 -12.54 -3.09 3.12
N GLU A 50 -12.19 -2.64 4.32
CA GLU A 50 -11.10 -3.25 5.10
C GLU A 50 -11.31 -4.75 5.32
N ARG A 51 -12.53 -5.15 5.70
CA ARG A 51 -12.88 -6.56 5.89
C ARG A 51 -12.79 -7.36 4.59
N GLN A 52 -13.21 -6.77 3.46
CA GLN A 52 -13.11 -7.43 2.15
C GLN A 52 -11.65 -7.63 1.72
N VAL A 53 -10.82 -6.59 1.83
CA VAL A 53 -9.38 -6.66 1.51
C VAL A 53 -8.68 -7.67 2.41
N LYS A 54 -8.99 -7.69 3.70
CA LYS A 54 -8.43 -8.67 4.65
C LYS A 54 -8.77 -10.11 4.25
N ARG A 55 -10.03 -10.39 3.90
CA ARG A 55 -10.45 -11.73 3.41
C ARG A 55 -9.70 -12.12 2.14
N MET A 56 -9.55 -11.20 1.19
CA MET A 56 -8.80 -11.44 -0.04
C MET A 56 -7.33 -11.78 0.27
N GLN A 57 -6.66 -11.02 1.14
CA GLN A 57 -5.29 -11.28 1.57
C GLN A 57 -5.16 -12.67 2.21
N SER A 58 -6.07 -13.06 3.10
CA SER A 58 -6.07 -14.39 3.73
C SER A 58 -6.19 -15.53 2.70
N VAL A 59 -7.01 -15.37 1.66
CA VAL A 59 -7.12 -16.37 0.59
C VAL A 59 -5.83 -16.45 -0.23
N ILE A 60 -5.21 -15.30 -0.54
CA ILE A 60 -3.92 -15.24 -1.27
C ILE A 60 -2.82 -15.95 -0.47
N GLU A 61 -2.73 -15.66 0.82
CA GLU A 61 -1.74 -16.28 1.72
C GLU A 61 -1.96 -17.79 1.83
N LEU A 62 -3.20 -18.24 2.06
CA LEU A 62 -3.53 -19.66 2.12
C LEU A 62 -3.11 -20.38 0.83
N THR A 63 -3.37 -19.75 -0.32
CA THR A 63 -2.99 -20.31 -1.63
C THR A 63 -1.48 -20.36 -1.81
N ARG A 64 -0.74 -19.34 -1.34
CA ARG A 64 0.73 -19.33 -1.35
C ARG A 64 1.30 -20.45 -0.49
N THR A 65 0.84 -20.57 0.75
CA THR A 65 1.26 -21.64 1.67
C THR A 65 0.96 -23.03 1.09
N LEU A 66 -0.20 -23.23 0.44
CA LEU A 66 -0.53 -24.50 -0.19
C LEU A 66 0.40 -24.80 -1.38
N ARG A 67 0.77 -23.81 -2.19
CA ARG A 67 1.74 -24.00 -3.29
C ARG A 67 3.11 -24.40 -2.79
N GLU A 68 3.62 -23.70 -1.77
CA GLU A 68 4.92 -23.95 -1.17
C GLU A 68 5.01 -25.37 -0.62
N ARG A 69 3.96 -25.83 0.09
CA ARG A 69 3.89 -27.19 0.63
C ARG A 69 3.87 -28.29 -0.43
N HIS A 70 3.34 -28.00 -1.61
CA HIS A 70 3.19 -28.99 -2.70
C HIS A 70 4.21 -28.79 -3.84
N SER A 71 5.22 -27.92 -3.69
CA SER A 71 6.25 -27.60 -4.70
C SER A 71 5.68 -27.29 -6.09
N ARG A 72 4.47 -26.73 -6.18
CA ARG A 72 3.82 -26.42 -7.46
C ARG A 72 4.31 -25.06 -7.94
N ALA A 73 4.85 -24.99 -9.16
CA ALA A 73 5.33 -23.74 -9.74
C ALA A 73 4.25 -22.64 -9.73
N LEU A 74 4.65 -21.40 -9.44
CA LEU A 74 3.75 -20.23 -9.31
C LEU A 74 2.87 -20.01 -10.54
N LYS A 75 3.32 -20.44 -11.73
CA LYS A 75 2.58 -20.31 -13.00
C LYS A 75 1.41 -21.28 -13.17
N VAL A 76 1.30 -22.32 -12.35
CA VAL A 76 0.27 -23.36 -12.51
C VAL A 76 -1.02 -22.96 -11.80
N ARG A 77 -2.17 -22.99 -12.48
CA ARG A 77 -3.48 -22.73 -11.84
C ARG A 77 -3.78 -23.83 -10.83
N ILE A 78 -4.13 -23.47 -9.59
CA ILE A 78 -4.66 -24.42 -8.61
C ILE A 78 -6.18 -24.37 -8.73
N TYR A 79 -6.77 -25.52 -9.02
CA TYR A 79 -8.21 -25.70 -8.94
C TYR A 79 -8.56 -26.15 -7.52
N LEU A 80 -9.58 -25.54 -6.92
CA LEU A 80 -10.17 -26.07 -5.70
C LEU A 80 -10.82 -27.42 -6.04
N PRO A 81 -10.63 -28.47 -5.22
CA PRO A 81 -11.34 -29.72 -5.42
C PRO A 81 -12.84 -29.43 -5.41
N LYS A 82 -13.55 -29.82 -6.48
CA LYS A 82 -15.01 -29.74 -6.49
C LYS A 82 -15.54 -30.71 -5.42
N SER A 83 -16.38 -30.19 -4.54
CA SER A 83 -17.22 -30.95 -3.60
C SER A 83 -18.19 -31.84 -4.34
#